data_AF-A0A3L8SML1-F1
#
_entry.id   AF-A0A3L8SML1-F1
#
_cell.length_a   1.000
_cell.length_b   1.000
_cell.length_c   1.000
_cell.angle_alpha   90.00
_cell.angle_beta   90.00
_cell.angle_gamma   90.00
#
_symmetry.space_group_name_H-M   'P 1'
#
loop_
_entity.id
_entity.type
_entity.pdbx_description
1 polymer ?
#
loop_
_entity_poly.entity_id
_entity_poly.type
_entity_poly.pdbx_seq_one_letter_code
_entity_poly.pdbx_strand_id
1 'polypeptide(L)'
;PTRDDRGWFITPLGPNPWWTVIAAVIPALLCTILIFMDQQITAVIINRKEHKLKKGCGYHLDLLMVAVMLGVCSIMGLPWFVAATVLSISHVNSLKLESECSAPGEQPKFLGIREQRVTGLMIFILMGSSVFLTSILKFIPMPVLYGVFLYMGASSLKGIQ
;
A
#
# COMPACT_ATOMS: atom_id res chain seq x y z
N PRO A 1 -10.23 -6.03 -20.17
CA PRO A 1 -11.58 -6.04 -19.54
C PRO A 1 -12.74 -6.39 -20.50
N THR A 2 -12.47 -6.57 -21.80
CA THR A 2 -13.44 -6.75 -22.89
C THR A 2 -13.26 -8.10 -23.60
N ARG A 3 -13.56 -9.20 -22.92
CA ARG A 3 -13.82 -10.50 -23.56
C ARG A 3 -15.00 -11.13 -22.86
N ASP A 4 -16.05 -11.45 -23.61
CA ASP A 4 -17.30 -12.03 -23.09
C ASP A 4 -17.10 -13.45 -22.50
N ASP A 5 -15.97 -14.10 -22.81
CA ASP A 5 -15.59 -15.42 -22.29
C ASP A 5 -14.98 -15.39 -20.86
N ARG A 6 -14.77 -14.21 -20.26
CA ARG A 6 -14.04 -14.10 -18.99
C ARG A 6 -14.97 -14.22 -17.79
N GLY A 7 -15.12 -15.43 -17.27
CA GLY A 7 -15.74 -15.68 -15.96
C GLY A 7 -15.03 -14.91 -14.85
N TRP A 8 -15.78 -14.51 -13.82
CA TRP A 8 -15.24 -13.82 -12.63
C TRP A 8 -14.30 -14.71 -11.81
N PHE A 9 -14.45 -16.04 -11.95
CA PHE A 9 -13.60 -17.06 -11.36
C PHE A 9 -12.69 -17.66 -12.42
N ILE A 10 -11.38 -17.67 -12.18
CA ILE A 10 -10.42 -18.35 -13.06
C ILE A 10 -10.40 -19.82 -12.68
N THR A 11 -10.80 -20.69 -13.61
CA THR A 11 -10.64 -22.13 -13.46
C THR A 11 -9.14 -22.48 -13.45
N PRO A 12 -8.62 -23.16 -12.42
CA PRO A 12 -7.20 -23.51 -12.32
C PRO A 12 -6.77 -24.49 -13.43
N LEU A 13 -7.71 -25.26 -13.96
CA LEU A 13 -7.58 -26.07 -15.17
C LEU A 13 -8.49 -25.47 -16.25
N GLY A 14 -8.00 -24.49 -16.98
CA GLY A 14 -8.58 -24.12 -18.28
C GLY A 14 -8.10 -25.10 -19.37
N PRO A 15 -7.64 -24.62 -20.54
CA PRO A 15 -7.03 -25.45 -21.60
C PRO A 15 -5.57 -25.88 -21.31
N ASN A 16 -5.03 -25.61 -20.12
CA ASN A 16 -3.62 -25.84 -19.80
C ASN A 16 -3.36 -27.29 -19.33
N PRO A 17 -2.21 -27.88 -19.67
CA PRO A 17 -1.82 -29.21 -19.23
C PRO A 17 -1.64 -29.25 -17.69
N TRP A 18 -1.96 -30.40 -17.09
CA TRP A 18 -1.92 -30.60 -15.63
C TRP A 18 -0.54 -30.32 -15.00
N TRP A 19 0.55 -30.50 -15.76
CA TRP A 19 1.92 -30.19 -15.35
C TRP A 19 2.13 -28.70 -15.05
N THR A 20 1.36 -27.80 -15.67
CA THR A 20 1.47 -26.35 -15.44
C THR A 20 1.10 -25.98 -14.00
N VAL A 21 0.19 -26.72 -13.36
CA VAL A 21 -0.18 -26.50 -11.95
C VAL A 21 1.00 -26.79 -11.03
N ILE A 22 1.76 -27.86 -11.31
CA ILE A 22 2.94 -28.24 -10.54
C ILE A 22 4.08 -27.27 -10.79
N ALA A 23 4.31 -26.89 -12.06
CA ALA A 23 5.33 -25.91 -12.41
C ALA A 23 5.06 -24.53 -11.81
N ALA A 24 3.80 -24.13 -11.63
CA ALA A 24 3.40 -22.86 -11.02
C ALA A 24 3.68 -22.77 -9.51
N VAL A 25 3.93 -23.89 -8.82
CA VAL A 25 4.29 -23.89 -7.40
C VAL A 25 5.62 -23.17 -7.16
N ILE A 26 6.58 -23.33 -8.07
CA ILE A 26 7.92 -22.71 -7.96
C ILE A 26 7.83 -21.17 -7.97
N PRO A 27 7.24 -20.52 -8.99
CA PRO A 27 7.09 -19.07 -8.99
C PRO A 27 6.13 -18.59 -7.88
N ALA A 28 5.09 -19.36 -7.54
CA ALA A 28 4.19 -19.00 -6.44
C ALA A 28 4.95 -18.92 -5.10
N LEU A 29 5.81 -19.90 -4.81
CA LEU A 29 6.64 -19.90 -3.60
C LEU A 29 7.56 -18.67 -3.57
N LEU A 30 8.27 -18.39 -4.67
CA LEU A 30 9.12 -17.19 -4.77
C LEU A 30 8.32 -15.90 -4.53
N CYS A 31 7.14 -15.78 -5.12
CA CYS A 31 6.28 -14.61 -4.92
C CYS A 31 5.77 -14.47 -3.48
N THR A 32 5.40 -15.57 -2.82
CA THR A 32 4.97 -15.51 -1.41
C THR A 32 6.10 -15.02 -0.51
N ILE A 33 7.35 -15.43 -0.77
CA ILE A 33 8.52 -14.93 -0.04
C ILE A 33 8.73 -13.43 -0.28
N LEU A 34 8.63 -12.97 -1.52
CA LEU A 34 8.79 -11.55 -1.85
C LEU A 34 7.75 -10.68 -1.13
N ILE A 35 6.48 -11.10 -1.15
CA ILE A 35 5.40 -10.38 -0.48
C ILE A 35 5.61 -10.39 1.04
N PHE A 36 6.00 -11.52 1.61
CA PHE A 36 6.29 -11.63 3.04
C PHE A 36 7.41 -10.68 3.46
N MET A 37 8.51 -10.64 2.69
CA MET A 37 9.64 -9.74 2.94
C MET A 37 9.20 -8.27 2.85
N ASP A 38 8.43 -7.91 1.82
CA ASP A 38 7.98 -6.54 1.63
C ASP A 38 7.04 -6.08 2.75
N GLN A 39 6.14 -6.97 3.21
CA GLN A 39 5.26 -6.70 4.35
C GLN A 39 6.06 -6.47 5.63
N GLN A 40 7.03 -7.34 5.91
CA GLN A 40 7.86 -7.25 7.12
C GLN A 40 8.70 -5.97 7.13
N ILE A 41 9.37 -5.66 6.02
CA ILE A 41 10.18 -4.45 5.88
C ILE A 41 9.29 -3.20 6.05
N THR A 42 8.15 -3.16 5.36
CA THR A 42 7.22 -2.03 5.43
C THR A 42 6.68 -1.83 6.85
N ALA A 43 6.26 -2.91 7.51
CA ALA A 43 5.72 -2.85 8.85
C ALA A 43 6.76 -2.40 9.89
N VAL A 44 8.02 -2.84 9.75
CA VAL A 44 9.12 -2.41 10.62
C VAL A 44 9.44 -0.93 10.43
N ILE A 45 9.47 -0.44 9.19
CA ILE A 45 9.73 0.98 8.89
C ILE A 45 8.64 1.87 9.50
N ILE A 46 7.37 1.49 9.36
CA ILE A 46 6.23 2.27 9.90
C ILE A 46 6.21 2.22 11.43
N ASN A 47 6.53 1.07 12.03
CA ASN A 47 6.53 0.89 13.49
C ASN A 47 7.82 1.35 14.18
N ARG A 48 8.63 2.20 13.53
CA ARG A 48 9.85 2.74 14.15
C ARG A 48 9.51 3.51 15.43
N LYS A 49 10.26 3.26 16.51
CA LYS A 49 10.00 3.84 17.86
C LYS A 49 9.93 5.38 17.86
N GLU A 50 10.58 6.02 16.92
CA GLU A 50 10.56 7.47 16.71
C GLU A 50 9.18 8.03 16.36
N HIS A 51 8.31 7.20 15.77
CA HIS A 51 6.93 7.59 15.43
C HIS A 51 6.00 7.66 16.65
N LYS A 52 6.45 7.21 17.84
CA LYS A 52 5.69 7.25 19.11
C LYS A 52 4.22 6.80 18.96
N LEU A 53 3.99 5.71 18.22
CA LEU A 53 2.66 5.16 17.99
C LEU A 53 2.04 4.67 19.32
N LYS A 54 0.75 4.92 19.52
CA LYS A 54 0.05 4.63 20.79
C LYS A 54 -0.65 3.27 20.75
N LYS A 55 -1.00 2.74 19.57
CA LYS A 55 -1.58 1.38 19.44
C LYS A 55 -0.49 0.31 19.24
N GLY A 56 -0.77 -0.88 19.76
CA GLY A 56 0.12 -2.04 19.66
C GLY A 56 0.35 -2.52 18.22
N CYS A 57 1.49 -3.16 17.99
CA CYS A 57 1.89 -3.66 16.67
C CYS A 57 1.09 -4.92 16.28
N GLY A 58 0.56 -4.95 15.06
CA GLY A 58 -0.28 -6.03 14.52
C GLY A 58 0.34 -6.86 13.41
N TYR A 59 1.64 -7.20 13.48
CA TYR A 59 2.38 -7.85 12.38
C TYR A 59 1.73 -9.14 11.85
N HIS A 60 1.27 -10.02 12.75
CA HIS A 60 0.65 -11.29 12.35
C HIS A 60 -0.73 -11.11 11.72
N LEU A 61 -1.51 -10.15 12.22
CA LEU A 61 -2.85 -9.87 11.72
C LEU A 61 -2.79 -9.24 10.32
N ASP A 62 -1.80 -8.39 10.11
CA ASP A 62 -1.48 -7.76 8.83
C ASP A 62 -1.08 -8.81 7.78
N LEU A 63 -0.19 -9.74 8.14
CA LEU A 63 0.18 -10.87 7.26
C LEU A 63 -1.02 -11.76 6.90
N LEU A 64 -1.88 -12.07 7.88
CA LEU A 64 -3.09 -12.86 7.64
C LEU A 64 -4.02 -12.15 6.65
N MET A 65 -4.22 -10.84 6.81
CA MET A 65 -5.11 -10.05 5.95
C MET A 65 -4.60 -10.00 4.51
N VAL A 66 -3.29 -9.80 4.32
CA VAL A 66 -2.64 -9.82 3.00
C VAL A 66 -2.76 -11.20 2.35
N ALA A 67 -2.55 -12.28 3.10
CA ALA A 67 -2.70 -13.65 2.59
C ALA A 67 -4.13 -13.95 2.12
N VAL A 68 -5.15 -13.53 2.89
CA VAL A 68 -6.56 -13.66 2.48
C VAL A 68 -6.84 -12.85 1.22
N MET A 69 -6.35 -11.61 1.14
CA MET A 69 -6.58 -10.76 -0.03
C MET A 69 -5.89 -11.31 -1.29
N LEU A 70 -4.69 -11.88 -1.15
CA LEU A 70 -4.01 -12.58 -2.25
C LEU A 70 -4.78 -13.81 -2.73
N GLY A 71 -5.33 -14.60 -1.80
CA GLY A 71 -6.18 -15.74 -2.14
C GLY A 71 -7.40 -15.30 -2.98
N VAL A 72 -8.10 -14.26 -2.54
CA VAL A 72 -9.25 -13.69 -3.26
C VAL A 72 -8.82 -13.14 -4.63
N CYS A 73 -7.74 -12.35 -4.71
CA CYS A 73 -7.22 -11.82 -5.97
C CYS A 73 -6.77 -12.92 -6.94
N SER A 74 -6.21 -14.02 -6.43
CA SER A 74 -5.80 -15.17 -7.22
C SER A 74 -6.99 -15.90 -7.83
N ILE A 75 -8.08 -16.06 -7.06
CA ILE A 75 -9.33 -16.69 -7.54
C ILE A 75 -10.02 -15.82 -8.59
N MET A 76 -9.98 -14.50 -8.40
CA MET A 76 -10.57 -13.51 -9.32
C MET A 76 -9.64 -13.10 -10.47
N GLY A 77 -8.38 -13.55 -10.46
CA GLY A 77 -7.34 -13.25 -11.46
C GLY A 77 -7.07 -11.76 -11.61
N LEU A 78 -7.22 -11.04 -10.51
CA LEU A 78 -6.79 -9.66 -10.36
C LEU A 78 -5.30 -9.62 -10.01
N PRO A 79 -4.60 -8.53 -10.38
CA PRO A 79 -3.23 -8.31 -9.93
C PRO A 79 -3.13 -8.39 -8.41
N TRP A 80 -2.04 -8.98 -7.92
CA TRP A 80 -1.75 -9.06 -6.50
C TRP A 80 -1.42 -7.68 -5.95
N PHE A 81 -1.95 -7.38 -4.76
CA PHE A 81 -1.64 -6.15 -4.04
C PHE A 81 -0.50 -6.41 -3.07
N VAL A 82 0.46 -5.48 -3.04
CA VAL A 82 1.62 -5.50 -2.14
C VAL A 82 1.65 -4.21 -1.32
N ALA A 83 2.23 -4.25 -0.11
CA ALA A 83 2.35 -3.07 0.72
C ALA A 83 3.25 -2.01 0.07
N ALA A 84 2.76 -0.79 -0.06
CA ALA A 84 3.51 0.29 -0.68
C ALA A 84 4.24 1.14 0.37
N THR A 85 5.53 0.90 0.56
CA THR A 85 6.36 1.54 1.60
C THR A 85 6.38 3.07 1.50
N VAL A 86 6.68 3.63 0.32
CA VAL A 86 6.80 5.10 0.13
C VAL A 86 5.46 5.79 0.35
N LEU A 87 4.36 5.21 -0.15
CA LEU A 87 3.02 5.76 0.03
C LEU A 87 2.60 5.72 1.50
N SER A 88 2.89 4.61 2.19
CA SER A 88 2.58 4.46 3.62
C SER A 88 3.37 5.46 4.46
N ILE A 89 4.66 5.67 4.17
CA ILE A 89 5.49 6.69 4.83
C ILE A 89 4.96 8.09 4.55
N SER A 90 4.59 8.40 3.30
CA SER A 90 4.05 9.72 2.94
C SER A 90 2.71 10.00 3.65
N HIS A 91 1.83 8.99 3.72
CA HIS A 91 0.57 9.10 4.45
C HIS A 91 0.82 9.29 5.96
N VAL A 92 1.72 8.52 6.57
CA VAL A 92 2.10 8.68 7.99
C VAL A 92 2.73 10.05 8.23
N ASN A 93 3.59 10.54 7.33
CA ASN A 93 4.19 11.86 7.41
C ASN A 93 3.14 12.98 7.34
N SER A 94 2.10 12.83 6.53
CA SER A 94 0.99 13.81 6.45
C SER A 94 0.16 13.89 7.74
N LEU A 95 0.26 12.88 8.62
CA LEU A 95 -0.45 12.79 9.90
C LEU A 95 0.43 13.08 11.12
N LYS A 96 1.68 13.53 10.90
CA LYS A 96 2.59 13.97 11.96
C LYS A 96 2.09 15.28 12.56
N LEU A 97 2.00 15.35 13.89
CA LEU A 97 1.70 16.57 14.63
C LEU A 97 3.01 17.11 15.24
N GLU A 98 3.40 18.28 14.76
CA GLU A 98 4.49 19.07 15.34
C GLU A 98 3.93 20.05 16.38
N SER A 99 4.68 20.31 17.45
CA SER A 99 4.23 21.22 18.51
C SER A 99 4.13 22.65 18.02
N GLU A 100 2.93 23.22 18.07
CA GLU A 100 2.66 24.65 17.75
C GLU A 100 3.18 25.63 18.81
N CYS A 101 3.71 25.15 19.94
CA CYS A 101 4.29 26.01 20.98
C CYS A 101 5.76 25.69 21.19
N SER A 102 6.61 26.29 20.33
CA SER A 102 7.99 26.58 20.69
C SER A 102 8.09 28.08 20.97
N ALA A 103 8.62 28.46 22.14
CA ALA A 103 9.11 29.81 22.32
C ALA A 103 10.15 30.13 21.22
N PRO A 104 10.33 31.41 20.80
CA PRO A 104 11.23 31.76 19.70
C PRO A 104 12.64 31.19 19.94
N GLY A 105 13.02 30.13 19.22
CA GLY A 105 14.34 29.46 19.35
C GLY A 105 14.33 27.97 19.73
N GLU A 106 13.22 27.34 20.12
CA GLU A 106 13.15 25.88 20.35
C GLU A 106 12.74 25.10 19.09
N GLN A 107 13.49 24.05 18.75
CA GLN A 107 13.14 23.12 17.67
C GLN A 107 11.74 22.51 17.94
N PRO A 108 10.84 22.44 16.93
CA PRO A 108 9.47 21.96 17.11
C PRO A 108 9.49 20.54 17.70
N LYS A 109 8.85 20.38 18.87
CA LYS A 109 8.85 19.11 19.58
C LYS A 109 7.84 18.17 18.93
N PHE A 110 8.28 17.00 18.47
CA PHE A 110 7.42 15.98 17.88
C PHE A 110 6.48 15.37 18.95
N LEU A 111 5.18 15.73 18.91
CA LEU A 111 4.14 15.26 19.85
C LEU A 111 3.61 13.86 19.50
N GLY A 112 3.67 13.45 18.23
CA GLY A 112 3.29 12.12 17.77
C GLY A 112 2.50 12.14 16.46
N ILE A 113 2.06 10.97 16.02
CA ILE A 113 1.22 10.80 14.81
C ILE A 113 -0.23 10.59 15.21
N ARG A 114 -1.15 11.25 14.49
CA ARG A 114 -2.58 10.98 14.63
C ARG A 114 -2.95 9.70 13.88
N GLU A 115 -3.11 8.61 14.61
CA GLU A 115 -3.58 7.34 14.03
C GLU A 115 -5.06 7.43 13.61
N GLN A 116 -5.32 7.50 12.31
CA GLN A 116 -6.68 7.57 11.76
C GLN A 116 -6.95 6.45 10.76
N ARG A 117 -8.08 5.75 10.92
CA ARG A 117 -8.53 4.69 9.98
C ARG A 117 -9.35 5.25 8.81
N VAL A 118 -9.98 6.40 9.01
CA VAL A 118 -10.91 7.02 8.05
C VAL A 118 -10.19 7.55 6.82
N THR A 119 -8.96 8.09 6.95
CA THR A 119 -8.22 8.62 5.80
C THR A 119 -7.85 7.53 4.82
N GLY A 120 -7.37 6.37 5.31
CA GLY A 120 -7.09 5.20 4.48
C GLY A 120 -8.34 4.68 3.76
N LEU A 121 -9.45 4.54 4.49
CA LEU A 121 -10.73 4.10 3.91
C LEU A 121 -11.25 5.09 2.86
N MET A 122 -11.15 6.40 3.11
CA MET A 122 -11.49 7.44 2.14
C MET A 122 -10.65 7.34 0.87
N ILE A 123 -9.33 7.12 0.97
CA ILE A 123 -8.47 6.97 -0.21
C ILE A 123 -8.93 5.80 -1.09
N PHE A 124 -9.24 4.63 -0.49
CA PHE A 124 -9.72 3.47 -1.24
C PHE A 124 -11.10 3.72 -1.88
N ILE A 125 -12.02 4.37 -1.17
CA ILE A 125 -13.32 4.75 -1.73
C ILE A 125 -13.16 5.74 -2.88
N LEU A 126 -12.33 6.78 -2.71
CA LEU A 126 -12.08 7.77 -3.75
C LEU A 126 -11.44 7.11 -4.98
N MET A 127 -10.49 6.19 -4.79
CA MET A 127 -9.89 5.42 -5.88
C MET A 127 -10.93 4.57 -6.62
N GLY A 128 -11.84 3.91 -5.91
CA GLY A 128 -12.95 3.18 -6.53
C GLY A 128 -13.93 4.08 -7.28
N SER A 129 -14.25 5.25 -6.71
CA SER A 129 -15.15 6.24 -7.32
C SER A 129 -14.51 7.03 -8.48
N SER A 130 -13.18 6.95 -8.63
CA SER A 130 -12.43 7.72 -9.63
C SER A 130 -12.88 7.46 -11.05
N VAL A 131 -13.45 6.28 -11.33
CA VAL A 131 -14.03 5.91 -12.63
C VAL A 131 -15.14 6.90 -13.03
N PHE A 132 -15.97 7.35 -12.10
CA PHE A 132 -17.01 8.36 -12.36
C PHE A 132 -16.44 9.77 -12.52
N LEU A 133 -15.30 10.04 -11.87
CA LEU A 133 -14.62 11.34 -11.89
C LEU A 133 -13.61 11.47 -13.05
N THR A 134 -13.51 10.47 -13.93
CA THR A 134 -12.57 10.43 -15.06
C THR A 134 -12.63 11.69 -15.93
N SER A 135 -13.82 12.28 -16.13
CA SER A 135 -14.02 13.52 -16.89
C SER A 135 -13.27 14.70 -16.30
N ILE A 136 -13.14 14.77 -14.96
CA ILE A 136 -12.41 15.82 -14.26
C ILE A 136 -10.92 15.47 -14.18
N LEU A 137 -10.60 14.20 -13.91
CA LEU A 137 -9.22 13.71 -13.78
C LEU A 137 -8.40 13.87 -15.06
N LYS A 138 -9.03 13.85 -16.24
CA LYS A 138 -8.36 14.05 -17.54
C LYS A 138 -7.72 15.44 -17.70
N PHE A 139 -8.18 16.45 -16.96
CA PHE A 139 -7.60 17.79 -17.02
C PHE A 139 -6.26 17.90 -16.28
N ILE A 140 -5.87 16.89 -15.50
CA ILE A 140 -4.62 16.92 -14.73
C ILE A 140 -3.46 16.48 -15.64
N PRO A 141 -2.49 17.36 -15.93
CA PRO A 141 -1.37 17.02 -16.81
C PRO A 141 -0.38 16.10 -16.10
N MET A 142 0.11 15.08 -16.82
CA MET A 142 1.07 14.08 -16.31
C MET A 142 2.35 14.67 -15.66
N PRO A 143 2.94 15.78 -16.16
CA PRO A 143 4.07 16.43 -15.51
C PRO A 143 3.86 16.78 -14.03
N VAL A 144 2.63 17.15 -13.64
CA VAL A 144 2.32 17.49 -12.24
C VAL A 144 2.39 16.25 -11.36
N LEU A 145 1.90 15.11 -11.84
CA LEU A 145 1.99 13.84 -11.12
C LEU A 145 3.45 13.44 -10.91
N TYR A 146 4.30 13.57 -11.92
CA TYR A 146 5.74 13.30 -11.78
C TYR A 146 6.41 14.21 -10.73
N GLY A 147 6.04 15.49 -10.67
CA GLY A 147 6.51 16.41 -9.63
C GLY A 147 6.13 15.95 -8.22
N VAL A 148 4.87 15.51 -8.04
CA VAL A 148 4.39 14.97 -6.76
C VAL A 148 5.11 13.66 -6.39
N PHE A 149 5.30 12.75 -7.34
CA PHE A 149 6.05 11.51 -7.13
C PHE A 149 7.50 11.78 -6.72
N LEU A 150 8.16 12.74 -7.36
CA LEU A 150 9.52 13.16 -7.01
C LEU A 150 9.57 13.73 -5.58
N TYR A 151 8.61 14.59 -5.24
CA TYR A 151 8.51 15.14 -3.88
C TYR A 151 8.30 14.05 -2.83
N MET A 152 7.39 13.10 -3.06
CA MET A 152 7.15 11.97 -2.16
C MET A 152 8.41 11.12 -1.99
N GLY A 153 9.12 10.83 -3.09
CA GLY A 153 10.40 10.12 -3.05
C GLY A 153 11.45 10.85 -2.22
N ALA A 154 11.69 12.13 -2.50
CA ALA A 154 12.67 12.94 -1.77
C ALA A 154 12.32 13.12 -0.28
N SER A 155 11.04 13.31 0.04
CA SER A 155 10.55 13.46 1.43
C SER A 155 10.67 12.15 2.21
N SER A 156 10.43 11.00 1.56
CA SER A 156 10.59 9.69 2.20
C SER A 156 12.03 9.40 2.62
N LEU A 157 13.02 9.86 1.84
CA LEU A 157 14.44 9.69 2.14
C LEU A 157 14.89 10.48 3.37
N LYS A 158 14.33 11.67 3.61
CA LYS A 158 14.69 12.51 4.77
C LYS A 158 14.35 11.87 6.12
N GLY A 159 13.43 10.90 6.15
CA GLY A 159 13.04 10.18 7.35
C GLY A 159 13.82 8.89 7.62
N ILE A 160 14.83 8.53 6.81
CA ILE A 160 15.55 7.23 6.92
C ILE A 160 16.83 7.31 7.78
N GLN A 161 17.21 8.51 8.24
CA GLN A 161 18.28 8.68 9.24
C GLN A 161 17.75 8.39 10.65
#